data_AF-A0A857GKR8-F1
#
_entry.id   AF-A0A857GKR8-F1
#
_cell.length_a   1.000
_cell.length_b   1.000
_cell.length_c   1.000
_cell.angle_alpha   90.00
_cell.angle_beta   90.00
_cell.angle_gamma   90.00
#
_symmetry.space_group_name_H-M   'P 1'
#
loop_
_entity.id
_entity.type
_entity.pdbx_description
1 polymer ?
#
loop_
_entity_poly.entity_id
_entity_poly.type
_entity_poly.pdbx_seq_one_letter_code
_entity_poly.pdbx_strand_id
1 'polypeptide(L)' 'MNTANTIPPKPIYAPRGCQQPVMTYLTESECADLERIQQLEVRSKSATARMLMLRGIAQYDQDTLSAE' A
#
# COMPACT_ATOMS: atom_id res chain seq x y z
N MET A 1 38.23 10.46 -10.64
CA MET A 1 36.93 10.35 -9.94
C MET A 1 36.16 9.21 -10.58
N ASN A 2 35.86 8.17 -9.81
CA ASN A 2 35.09 7.00 -10.27
C ASN A 2 33.60 7.37 -10.24
N THR A 3 33.00 7.68 -11.39
CA THR A 3 31.55 7.89 -11.48
C THR A 3 30.86 6.54 -11.38
N ALA A 4 30.32 6.22 -10.21
CA ALA A 4 29.49 5.03 -10.04
C ALA A 4 28.31 5.10 -11.02
N ASN A 5 28.17 4.08 -11.87
CA ASN A 5 27.02 3.91 -12.75
C ASN A 5 25.78 3.68 -11.88
N THR A 6 25.03 4.75 -11.57
CA THR A 6 23.75 4.64 -10.90
C THR A 6 22.71 4.17 -11.92
N ILE A 7 22.23 2.94 -11.78
CA ILE A 7 21.07 2.46 -12.52
C ILE A 7 19.89 3.36 -12.13
N PRO A 8 19.23 4.05 -13.07
CA PRO A 8 18.08 4.88 -12.76
C PRO A 8 17.00 3.99 -12.12
N PRO A 9 16.38 4.41 -11.01
CA PRO A 9 15.37 3.60 -10.33
C PRO A 9 14.24 3.31 -11.31
N LYS A 10 13.90 2.03 -11.45
CA LYS A 10 12.76 1.59 -12.26
C LYS A 10 11.53 2.38 -11.79
N PRO A 11 10.75 3.00 -12.69
CA PRO A 11 9.57 3.74 -12.29
C PRO A 11 8.69 2.82 -11.44
N ILE A 12 8.44 3.20 -10.19
CA ILE A 12 7.45 2.54 -9.37
C ILE A 12 6.12 2.88 -10.03
N TYR A 13 5.56 1.94 -10.79
CA TYR A 13 4.27 2.11 -11.45
C TYR A 13 3.18 2.16 -10.37
N ALA A 14 2.99 3.34 -9.80
CA ALA A 14 1.79 3.65 -9.05
C ALA A 14 0.59 3.57 -10.01
N PRO A 15 -0.60 3.13 -9.55
CA PRO A 15 -1.81 3.23 -10.34
C PRO A 15 -2.00 4.66 -10.87
N ARG A 16 -2.51 4.82 -12.11
CA ARG A 16 -2.64 6.14 -12.75
C ARG A 16 -3.36 7.12 -11.81
N GLY A 17 -2.75 8.27 -11.55
CA GLY A 17 -3.27 9.30 -10.64
C GLY A 17 -2.85 9.17 -9.17
N CYS A 18 -2.21 8.07 -8.76
CA CYS A 18 -1.62 7.95 -7.42
C CYS A 18 -0.21 8.56 -7.43
N GLN A 19 -0.05 9.77 -6.87
CA GLN A 19 1.22 10.52 -6.93
C GLN A 19 1.92 10.68 -5.57
N GLN A 20 1.26 10.32 -4.47
CA GLN A 20 1.77 10.50 -3.11
C GLN A 20 2.12 9.14 -2.50
N PRO A 21 3.42 8.78 -2.39
CA PRO A 21 3.82 7.53 -1.76
C PRO A 21 3.60 7.60 -0.25
N VAL A 22 3.13 6.51 0.33
CA VAL A 22 3.10 6.29 1.78
C VAL A 22 4.06 5.15 2.09
N MET A 23 5.03 5.41 2.96
CA MET A 23 5.91 4.38 3.50
C MET A 23 5.40 3.98 4.88
N THR A 24 5.17 2.69 5.08
CA THR A 24 4.76 2.14 6.39
C THR A 24 5.59 0.91 6.72
N TYR A 25 5.94 0.76 7.99
CA TYR A 25 6.48 -0.48 8.51
C TYR A 25 5.31 -1.39 8.91
N LEU A 26 5.49 -2.70 8.69
CA LEU A 26 4.54 -3.73 9.08
C LEU A 26 5.27 -4.74 9.95
N THR A 27 4.56 -5.30 10.92
CA THR A 27 4.97 -6.52 11.61
C THR A 27 4.94 -7.71 10.63
N GLU A 28 5.59 -8.81 11.00
CA GLU A 28 5.60 -10.03 10.19
C GLU A 28 4.19 -10.60 9.98
N SER A 29 3.34 -10.56 11.00
CA SER A 29 1.96 -11.03 10.92
C SER A 29 1.11 -10.18 9.98
N GLU A 30 1.20 -8.85 10.09
CA GLU A 30 0.49 -7.94 9.17
C GLU A 30 0.95 -8.13 7.72
N CYS A 31 2.25 -8.35 7.53
CA CYS A 31 2.85 -8.63 6.23
C CYS A 31 2.31 -9.95 5.62
N ALA A 32 2.20 -11.00 6.43
CA ALA A 32 1.66 -12.30 6.02
C ALA A 32 0.17 -12.24 5.69
N ASP A 33 -0.63 -11.51 6.47
CA ASP A 33 -2.05 -11.30 6.17
C ASP A 33 -2.25 -10.55 4.85
N LEU A 34 -1.43 -9.53 4.61
CA LEU A 34 -1.46 -8.78 3.36
C LEU A 34 -1.15 -9.67 2.14
N GLU A 35 -0.16 -10.55 2.26
CA GLU A 35 0.20 -11.52 1.21
C GLU A 35 -0.89 -12.56 0.95
N ARG A 36 -1.51 -13.06 2.02
CA ARG A 36 -2.65 -13.99 1.92
C ARG A 36 -3.80 -13.36 1.13
N ILE A 37 -4.18 -12.11 1.45
CA ILE A 37 -5.25 -11.40 0.74
C ILE A 37 -4.84 -11.10 -0.71
N GLN A 38 -3.59 -10.68 -0.93
CA GLN A 38 -3.05 -10.44 -2.26
C GLN A 38 -3.19 -11.67 -3.18
N GLN A 39 -2.86 -12.87 -2.66
CA GLN A 39 -2.96 -14.12 -3.41
C GLN A 39 -4.40 -14.48 -3.73
N LEU A 40 -5.32 -14.31 -2.77
CA LEU A 40 -6.75 -14.59 -2.96
C LEU A 40 -7.39 -13.69 -4.02
N GLU A 41 -7.01 -12.41 -4.06
CA GLU A 41 -7.63 -11.42 -4.93
C GLU A 41 -6.92 -11.25 -6.29
N VAL A 42 -5.79 -11.93 -6.50
CA VAL A 42 -4.95 -11.85 -7.71
C VAL A 42 -4.56 -10.39 -8.02
N ARG A 43 -4.05 -9.68 -7.01
CA ARG A 43 -3.63 -8.27 -7.08
C ARG A 43 -2.16 -8.11 -6.68
N SER A 44 -1.58 -6.93 -6.90
CA SER A 44 -0.27 -6.61 -6.32
C SER A 44 -0.41 -6.28 -4.83
N LYS A 45 0.65 -6.52 -4.05
CA LYS A 45 0.70 -6.18 -2.62
C LYS A 45 0.34 -4.73 -2.33
N SER A 46 0.84 -3.81 -3.16
CA SER A 46 0.57 -2.37 -3.05
C SER A 46 -0.90 -2.01 -3.36
N ALA A 47 -1.52 -2.69 -4.33
CA ALA A 47 -2.94 -2.51 -4.62
C ALA A 47 -3.82 -3.04 -3.48
N THR A 48 -3.47 -4.20 -2.92
CA THR A 48 -4.16 -4.77 -1.75
C THR A 48 -4.04 -3.85 -0.54
N ALA A 49 -2.84 -3.35 -0.24
CA ALA A 49 -2.61 -2.43 0.89
C ALA A 49 -3.44 -1.15 0.74
N ARG A 50 -3.44 -0.56 -0.46
CA ARG A 50 -4.27 0.63 -0.75
C ARG A 50 -5.76 0.34 -0.59
N MET A 51 -6.23 -0.82 -1.06
CA MET A 51 -7.63 -1.22 -0.92
C MET A 51 -8.03 -1.33 0.54
N LEU A 52 -7.22 -2.01 1.36
CA LEU A 52 -7.49 -2.17 2.80
C LEU A 52 -7.46 -0.83 3.54
N MET A 53 -6.51 0.04 3.21
CA MET A 53 -6.44 1.40 3.76
C MET A 53 -7.72 2.19 3.49
N LEU A 54 -8.23 2.17 2.24
CA LEU A 54 -9.45 2.88 1.87
C LEU A 54 -10.69 2.32 2.59
N ARG A 55 -10.76 0.99 2.77
CA ARG A 55 -11.83 0.36 3.56
C ARG A 55 -11.76 0.76 5.04
N GLY A 56 -10.56 0.78 5.61
CA GLY A 56 -10.35 1.19 6.99
C GLY A 56 -10.77 2.65 7.23
N ILE A 57 -10.47 3.57 6.32
CA ILE A 57 -10.93 4.97 6.39
C ILE A 57 -12.46 5.02 6.36
N ALA A 58 -13.09 4.34 5.40
CA ALA A 58 -14.55 4.34 5.31
C ALA A 58 -15.24 3.78 6.57
N GLN A 59 -14.67 2.72 7.16
CA GLN A 59 -15.17 2.16 8.42
C GLN A 59 -14.96 3.15 9.58
N TYR A 60 -13.78 3.76 9.68
CA TYR A 60 -13.48 4.74 10.71
C TYR A 60 -14.43 5.94 10.65
N ASP A 61 -14.71 6.46 9.45
CA ASP A 61 -15.66 7.55 9.25
C ASP A 61 -17.07 7.14 9.70
N GLN A 62 -17.51 5.93 9.37
CA GLN A 62 -18.82 5.41 9.83
C GLN A 62 -18.89 5.30 11.35
N ASP A 63 -17.86 4.73 11.97
CA ASP A 63 -17.82 4.52 13.42
C ASP A 63 -17.77 5.85 14.17
N THR A 64 -17.01 6.83 13.65
CA THR A 64 -16.86 8.16 14.25
C THR A 64 -18.11 9.01 14.07
N LEU A 65 -18.72 9.03 12.88
CA LEU A 65 -19.98 9.74 12.63
C LEU A 65 -21.16 9.12 13.36
N SER A 66 -21.10 7.83 13.71
CA SER A 66 -22.14 7.17 14.51
C SER A 66 -21.97 7.37 16.01
N ALA A 67 -20.82 7.89 16.44
CA ALA A 67 -20.51 8.17 17.85
C ALA A 67 -20.83 9.62 18.27
N GLU A 68 -21.20 10.48 17.33
CA GLU A 68 -21.73 11.84 17.53
C GLU A 68 -23.26 11.87 17.51
#